data_AF-A0A8B2NJQ4-F1
#
_entry.id   AF-A0A8B2NJQ4-F1
#
_cell.length_a   1.000
_cell.length_b   1.000
_cell.length_c   1.000
_cell.angle_alpha   90.00
_cell.angle_beta   90.00
_cell.angle_gamma   90.00
#
_symmetry.space_group_name_H-M   'P 1'
#
loop_
_entity.id
_entity.type
_entity.pdbx_description
1 polymer ?
#
loop_
_entity_poly.entity_id
_entity_poly.type
_entity_poly.pdbx_seq_one_letter_code
_entity_poly.pdbx_strand_id
1 'polypeptide(L)' 'MVDVAEVLREIDATEIVATLREGLLILTEDLAVEYASPGFVRKFAVDRAATLGRHLADLGNGQWNVPELLRFLEQ' A
#
# COMPACT_ATOMS: atom_id res chain seq x y z
N MET A 1 9.93 -2.95 -21.44
CA MET A 1 9.57 -2.51 -20.09
C MET A 1 8.50 -3.48 -19.64
N VAL A 2 8.86 -4.42 -18.76
CA VAL A 2 7.96 -5.52 -18.37
C VAL A 2 6.97 -4.94 -17.36
N ASP A 3 5.67 -5.17 -17.61
CA ASP A 3 4.61 -4.75 -16.70
C ASP A 3 4.68 -5.60 -15.43
N VAL A 4 5.00 -4.95 -14.31
CA VAL A 4 5.10 -5.61 -12.99
C VAL A 4 3.75 -6.21 -12.60
N ALA A 5 2.63 -5.63 -13.02
CA ALA A 5 1.30 -6.17 -12.76
C ALA A 5 1.03 -7.46 -13.57
N GLU A 6 1.68 -7.66 -14.72
CA GLU A 6 1.57 -8.88 -15.52
C GLU A 6 2.40 -10.02 -14.92
N VAL A 7 3.61 -9.73 -14.43
CA VAL A 7 4.46 -10.72 -13.73
C VAL A 7 3.82 -11.20 -12.41
N LEU A 8 3.04 -10.33 -11.76
CA LEU A 8 2.35 -10.63 -10.50
C LEU A 8 1.05 -11.44 -10.67
N ARG A 9 0.61 -11.74 -11.90
CA ARG A 9 -0.62 -12.52 -12.13
C ARG A 9 -0.41 -14.05 -12.11
N GLU A 10 0.80 -14.54 -12.32
CA GLU A 10 1.10 -15.99 -12.36
C GLU A 10 1.61 -16.56 -11.03
N ILE A 11 1.96 -15.69 -10.08
CA ILE A 11 2.41 -16.07 -8.74
C ILE A 11 1.45 -15.40 -7.76
N ASP A 12 0.96 -16.10 -6.73
CA ASP A 12 0.07 -15.52 -5.73
C ASP A 12 0.72 -14.22 -5.18
N ALA A 13 0.23 -13.07 -5.65
CA ALA A 13 0.87 -11.77 -5.42
C ALA A 13 1.01 -11.47 -3.93
N THR A 14 0.12 -12.06 -3.12
CA THR A 14 0.13 -11.99 -1.67
C THR A 14 1.36 -12.67 -1.06
N GLU A 15 1.80 -13.80 -1.60
CA GLU A 15 2.95 -14.55 -1.10
C GLU A 15 4.28 -13.84 -1.44
N ILE A 16 4.44 -13.33 -2.66
CA ILE A 16 5.62 -12.52 -3.02
C ILE A 16 5.70 -11.29 -2.14
N VAL A 17 4.60 -10.53 -2.04
CA VAL A 17 4.56 -9.29 -1.25
C VAL A 17 4.79 -9.56 0.24
N ALA A 18 4.38 -10.72 0.76
CA ALA A 18 4.67 -11.12 2.13
C ALA A 18 6.17 -11.37 2.39
N THR A 19 6.95 -11.75 1.36
CA THR A 19 8.41 -11.97 1.47
C THR A 19 9.23 -10.70 1.32
N LEU A 20 8.66 -9.62 0.77
CA LEU A 20 9.33 -8.33 0.70
C LEU A 20 9.47 -7.76 2.12
N ARG A 21 10.71 -7.42 2.51
CA ARG A 21 11.01 -6.77 3.79
C ARG A 21 10.54 -5.32 3.85
N GLU A 22 10.22 -4.74 2.70
CA GLU A 22 9.74 -3.37 2.58
C GLU A 22 8.22 -3.30 2.78
N GLY A 23 7.75 -2.13 3.23
CA GLY A 23 6.33 -1.90 3.40
C GLY A 23 5.66 -1.60 2.06
N LEU A 24 4.59 -2.32 1.73
CA LEU A 24 3.80 -2.12 0.52
C LEU A 24 2.34 -1.88 0.88
N LEU A 25 1.72 -0.92 0.18
CA LEU A 25 0.27 -0.69 0.16
C LEU A 25 -0.25 -0.91 -1.27
N ILE A 26 -1.44 -1.47 -1.39
CA ILE A 26 -2.24 -1.40 -2.62
C ILE A 26 -3.42 -0.49 -2.31
N LEU A 27 -3.68 0.44 -3.23
CA LEU A 27 -4.72 1.45 -3.09
C LEU A 27 -5.79 1.27 -4.18
N THR A 28 -7.03 1.61 -3.87
CA THR A 28 -8.08 1.86 -4.87
C THR A 28 -7.76 3.11 -5.68
N GLU A 29 -8.55 3.37 -6.72
CA GLU A 29 -8.52 4.64 -7.47
C GLU A 29 -8.75 5.86 -6.54
N ASP A 30 -9.64 5.73 -5.55
CA ASP A 30 -9.88 6.77 -4.53
C ASP A 30 -8.81 6.83 -3.41
N LEU A 31 -7.62 6.26 -3.62
CA LEU A 31 -6.52 6.18 -2.64
C LEU A 31 -6.86 5.52 -1.29
N ALA A 32 -7.91 4.71 -1.23
CA ALA A 32 -8.23 3.90 -0.05
C ALA A 32 -7.39 2.62 -0.04
N VAL A 33 -6.94 2.18 1.13
CA VAL A 33 -6.07 0.99 1.23
C VAL A 33 -6.86 -0.31 1.02
N GLU A 34 -6.61 -1.03 -0.07
CA GLU A 34 -7.12 -2.39 -0.29
C GLU A 34 -6.25 -3.47 0.37
N TYR A 35 -4.93 -3.23 0.42
CA TYR A 35 -4.00 -4.18 1.01
C TYR A 35 -2.85 -3.45 1.71
N ALA A 36 -2.47 -3.98 2.87
CA ALA A 36 -1.25 -3.59 3.58
C ALA A 36 -0.40 -4.83 3.86
N SER A 37 0.86 -4.80 3.42
CA SER A 37 1.79 -5.90 3.61
C SER A 37 2.16 -6.06 5.09
N PRO A 38 2.50 -7.27 5.56
CA PRO A 38 3.03 -7.45 6.91
C PRO A 38 4.29 -6.61 7.17
N GLY A 39 5.11 -6.37 6.14
CA GLY A 39 6.25 -5.46 6.19
C GLY A 39 5.86 -4.02 6.51
N PHE A 40 4.78 -3.52 5.90
CA PHE A 40 4.24 -2.18 6.15
C PHE A 40 3.75 -2.06 7.60
N VAL A 41 2.90 -3.00 8.01
CA VAL A 41 2.33 -3.06 9.36
C VAL A 41 3.43 -3.06 10.42
N ARG A 42 4.49 -3.86 10.24
CA ARG A 42 5.64 -3.90 11.17
C ARG A 42 6.48 -2.62 11.13
N LYS A 43 6.80 -2.10 9.94
CA LYS A 43 7.69 -0.95 9.78
C LYS A 43 7.10 0.32 10.36
N PHE A 44 5.78 0.50 10.21
CA PHE A 44 5.07 1.69 10.68
C PHE A 44 4.30 1.46 11.98
N ALA A 45 4.38 0.25 12.56
CA ALA A 45 3.71 -0.14 13.81
C ALA A 45 2.21 0.23 13.85
N VAL A 46 1.52 0.03 12.73
CA VAL A 46 0.09 0.33 12.59
C VAL A 46 -0.77 -0.90 12.87
N ASP A 47 -2.02 -0.70 13.25
CA ASP A 47 -3.01 -1.78 13.28
C ASP A 47 -3.54 -2.02 11.86
N ARG A 48 -3.45 -3.27 11.37
CA ARG A 48 -3.89 -3.64 10.01
C ARG A 48 -5.38 -3.40 9.79
N ALA A 49 -6.23 -3.76 10.76
CA ALA A 49 -7.68 -3.55 10.65
C ALA A 49 -8.03 -2.05 10.66
N ALA A 50 -7.24 -1.24 11.36
CA ALA A 50 -7.37 0.22 11.33
C ALA A 50 -6.66 0.88 10.13
N THR A 51 -6.01 0.12 9.25
CA THR A 51 -5.34 0.61 8.04
C THR A 51 -6.16 0.33 6.78
N LEU A 52 -6.74 -0.87 6.66
CA LEU A 52 -7.53 -1.26 5.49
C LEU A 52 -8.80 -0.40 5.37
N GLY A 53 -9.15 -0.06 4.12
CA GLY A 53 -10.30 0.78 3.78
C GLY A 53 -10.16 2.26 4.14
N ARG A 54 -9.07 2.67 4.80
CA ARG A 54 -8.81 4.07 5.09
C ARG A 54 -8.13 4.76 3.93
N HIS A 55 -8.45 6.03 3.75
CA HIS A 55 -7.79 6.88 2.77
C HIS A 55 -6.31 7.06 3.16
N LEU A 56 -5.41 7.05 2.18
CA LEU A 56 -3.97 7.15 2.40
C LEU A 56 -3.60 8.35 3.29
N ALA A 57 -4.21 9.51 3.04
CA ALA A 57 -3.96 10.74 3.81
C ALA A 57 -4.27 10.62 5.31
N ASP A 58 -5.16 9.69 5.70
CA ASP A 58 -5.57 9.49 7.10
C ASP A 58 -4.71 8.46 7.83
N LEU A 59 -3.74 7.83 7.14
CA LEU A 59 -2.92 6.80 7.74
C LEU A 59 -1.90 7.37 8.73
N GLY A 60 -1.71 6.63 9.83
CA GLY A 60 -0.84 7.05 10.93
C GLY A 60 -1.37 8.33 11.57
N ASN A 61 -0.51 9.34 11.68
CA ASN A 61 -0.88 10.67 12.16
C ASN A 61 -0.88 11.71 11.02
N GLY A 62 -1.43 11.32 9.86
CA GLY A 62 -1.45 12.17 8.65
C GLY A 62 -0.10 12.29 7.94
N GLN A 63 0.84 11.39 8.21
CA GLN A 63 2.20 11.44 7.64
C GLN A 63 2.23 11.29 6.11
N TRP A 64 1.17 10.71 5.55
CA TRP A 64 0.99 10.50 4.12
C TRP A 64 0.14 11.58 3.47
N ASN A 65 -0.40 12.52 4.24
CA ASN A 65 -1.08 13.71 3.74
C ASN A 65 -0.06 14.74 3.23
N VAL A 66 0.73 14.34 2.24
CA VAL A 66 1.71 15.19 1.56
C VAL A 66 1.12 15.56 0.21
N PRO A 67 0.79 16.84 -0.04
CA PRO A 67 0.08 17.25 -1.25
C PRO A 67 0.74 16.80 -2.55
N GLU A 68 2.07 16.85 -2.62
CA GLU A 68 2.83 16.43 -3.80
C GLU A 68 2.75 14.91 -4.03
N LEU A 69 2.66 14.12 -2.97
CA LEU A 69 2.49 12.67 -3.04
C LEU A 69 1.08 12.33 -3.51
N LEU A 70 0.05 12.90 -2.89
CA LEU A 70 -1.35 12.62 -3.26
C LEU A 70 -1.60 12.99 -4.73
N ARG A 71 -1.17 14.18 -5.14
CA ARG A 71 -1.27 14.62 -6.53
C ARG A 71 -0.49 13.72 -7.49
N PHE A 72 0.61 13.09 -7.07
CA PHE A 72 1.35 12.13 -7.90
C PHE A 72 0.58 10.82 -8.09
N LEU A 73 -0.16 10.38 -7.07
CA LEU A 73 -0.91 9.13 -7.10
C LEU A 73 -2.28 9.26 -7.79
N GLU A 74 -2.85 10.48 -7.86
CA GLU A 74 -4.11 10.78 -8.56
C GLU A 74 -3.94 11.01 -10.08
N GLN A 75 -2.72 10.92 -10.62
CA GLN A 75 -2.41 11.20 -12.03
C GLN A 75 -2.62 9.99 -12.96
#